data_AF-A0A2I2G3X8-F1
#
_entry.id   AF-A0A2I2G3X8-F1
#
_cell.length_a   1.000
_cell.length_b   1.000
_cell.length_c   1.000
_cell.angle_alpha   90.00
_cell.angle_beta   90.00
_cell.angle_gamma   90.00
#
_symmetry.space_group_name_H-M   'P 1'
#
loop_
_entity.id
_entity.type
_entity.pdbx_description
1 polymer ?
#
loop_
_entity_poly.entity_id
_entity_poly.type
_entity_poly.pdbx_seq_one_letter_code
_entity_poly.pdbx_strand_id
1 'polypeptide(L)'
;MDPIESSEEYKILHTLVHYPEARVAGYVNQLIDQCHMAMAIHAPRLEHGVGCVDANLFLALTELVQVLDPSKHDKLVQFVHELEKRTVLHPDTGKVLEFQGSAFFTDLPGLGWSELEAWDMRGGSWHDVTDPDMDPKEQDRWVNLNAFVAQLTQASELREPFHDPLQVHRTDRSLRAIWVMVEALENSRRPLRELVKSAAVRAACMWFIYAADRLLTKVDIQVRYPEHFGAEPGSRYPEKKWTGHELDRWMEWMQNLGGLKNGCVEPRTLGLLMKAQDRMFEVMIQSPPCDVHIDLKGGKPVILLPRDSVD
;
A
#
# COMPACT_ATOMS: atom_id res chain seq x y z
N MET A 1 -8.84 22.63 -12.38
CA MET A 1 -9.00 21.38 -13.14
C MET A 1 -7.58 20.91 -13.34
N ASP A 2 -7.18 19.90 -12.57
CA ASP A 2 -5.79 19.47 -12.56
C ASP A 2 -5.37 19.00 -13.95
N PRO A 3 -4.15 19.32 -14.42
CA PRO A 3 -3.70 19.00 -15.77
C PRO A 3 -3.79 17.49 -16.08
N ILE A 4 -3.71 16.64 -15.07
CA ILE A 4 -3.70 15.19 -15.20
C ILE A 4 -5.06 14.56 -15.52
N GLU A 5 -6.18 15.09 -15.04
CA GLU A 5 -7.53 14.54 -15.35
C GLU A 5 -7.86 14.67 -16.85
N SER A 6 -7.18 15.59 -17.53
CA SER A 6 -7.33 15.80 -18.98
C SER A 6 -6.46 14.87 -19.84
N SER A 7 -5.51 14.16 -19.22
CA SER A 7 -4.58 13.26 -19.91
C SER A 7 -5.31 12.03 -20.49
N GLU A 8 -4.74 11.43 -21.53
CA GLU A 8 -5.31 10.23 -22.13
C GLU A 8 -5.17 9.02 -21.19
N GLU A 9 -4.07 8.93 -20.43
CA GLU A 9 -3.84 7.89 -19.43
C GLU A 9 -4.92 7.91 -18.34
N TYR A 10 -5.30 9.11 -17.85
CA TYR A 10 -6.41 9.23 -16.91
C TYR A 10 -7.72 8.74 -17.52
N LYS A 11 -8.03 9.10 -18.77
CA LYS A 11 -9.25 8.63 -19.46
C LYS A 11 -9.27 7.11 -19.63
N ILE A 12 -8.12 6.51 -19.96
CA ILE A 12 -7.95 5.05 -20.07
C ILE A 12 -8.27 4.39 -18.72
N LEU A 13 -7.61 4.83 -17.64
CA LEU A 13 -7.81 4.27 -16.29
C LEU A 13 -9.24 4.51 -15.77
N HIS A 14 -9.76 5.72 -15.95
CA HIS A 14 -11.10 6.09 -15.54
C HIS A 14 -12.16 5.23 -16.26
N THR A 15 -11.98 4.98 -17.55
CA THR A 15 -12.86 4.08 -18.30
C THR A 15 -12.73 2.65 -17.79
N LEU A 16 -11.52 2.15 -17.56
CA LEU A 16 -11.33 0.78 -17.03
C LEU A 16 -12.15 0.52 -15.75
N VAL A 17 -12.16 1.46 -14.81
CA VAL A 17 -12.86 1.30 -13.52
C VAL A 17 -14.37 1.51 -13.61
N HIS A 18 -14.87 2.27 -14.59
CA HIS A 18 -16.30 2.56 -14.74
C HIS A 18 -17.06 1.60 -15.66
N TYR A 19 -16.36 0.74 -16.39
CA TYR A 19 -16.96 -0.27 -17.27
C TYR A 19 -16.64 -1.68 -16.75
N PRO A 20 -17.53 -2.34 -15.98
CA PRO A 20 -17.28 -3.64 -15.35
C PRO A 20 -16.82 -4.75 -16.32
N GLU A 21 -17.34 -4.76 -17.54
CA GLU A 21 -17.00 -5.76 -18.58
C GLU A 21 -15.66 -5.47 -19.30
N ALA A 22 -15.02 -4.33 -19.01
CA ALA A 22 -13.75 -3.96 -19.59
C ALA A 22 -12.65 -4.98 -19.25
N ARG A 23 -12.01 -5.54 -20.28
CA ARG A 23 -10.84 -6.41 -20.14
C ARG A 23 -9.58 -5.59 -19.93
N VAL A 24 -8.93 -5.74 -18.78
CA VAL A 24 -7.68 -5.06 -18.39
C VAL A 24 -6.62 -5.08 -19.51
N ALA A 25 -6.36 -6.25 -20.09
CA ALA A 25 -5.37 -6.42 -21.16
C ALA A 25 -5.61 -5.49 -22.38
N GLY A 26 -6.87 -5.16 -22.68
CA GLY A 26 -7.20 -4.22 -23.77
C GLY A 26 -6.72 -2.79 -23.48
N TYR A 27 -6.83 -2.35 -22.23
CA TYR A 27 -6.39 -1.01 -21.80
C TYR A 27 -4.87 -0.93 -21.68
N VAL A 28 -4.24 -2.02 -21.23
CA VAL A 28 -2.77 -2.13 -21.26
C VAL A 28 -2.23 -2.04 -22.70
N ASN A 29 -2.87 -2.72 -23.66
CA ASN A 29 -2.46 -2.60 -25.07
C ASN A 29 -2.63 -1.17 -25.61
N GLN A 30 -3.70 -0.46 -25.23
CA GLN A 30 -3.88 0.95 -25.63
C GLN A 30 -2.73 1.84 -25.14
N LEU A 31 -2.24 1.63 -23.92
CA LEU A 31 -1.08 2.36 -23.40
C LEU A 31 0.22 1.98 -24.11
N ILE A 32 0.41 0.71 -24.45
CA ILE A 32 1.56 0.28 -25.26
C ILE A 32 1.54 0.95 -26.63
N ASP A 33 0.37 1.04 -27.27
CA ASP A 33 0.22 1.74 -28.55
C ASP A 33 0.56 3.23 -28.41
N GLN A 34 0.12 3.89 -27.32
CA GLN A 34 0.53 5.27 -27.00
C GLN A 34 2.04 5.41 -26.81
N CYS A 35 2.69 4.44 -26.17
CA CYS A 35 4.15 4.44 -26.02
C CYS A 35 4.86 4.34 -27.36
N HIS A 36 4.41 3.44 -28.25
CA HIS A 36 4.97 3.32 -29.59
C HIS A 36 4.77 4.61 -30.40
N MET A 37 3.61 5.24 -30.31
CA MET A 37 3.34 6.54 -30.94
C MET A 37 4.26 7.64 -30.39
N ALA A 38 4.40 7.74 -29.07
CA ALA A 38 5.29 8.72 -28.44
C ALA A 38 6.75 8.51 -28.83
N MET A 39 7.21 7.25 -28.89
CA MET A 39 8.54 6.90 -29.39
C MET A 39 8.76 7.36 -30.83
N ALA A 40 7.80 7.09 -31.71
CA ALA A 40 7.90 7.42 -33.13
C ALA A 40 7.99 8.93 -33.39
N ILE A 41 7.31 9.74 -32.55
CA ILE A 41 7.24 11.20 -32.74
C ILE A 41 8.39 11.91 -32.02
N HIS A 42 8.74 11.48 -30.80
CA HIS A 42 9.56 12.27 -29.88
C HIS A 42 10.82 11.55 -29.37
N ALA A 43 11.05 10.29 -29.73
CA ALA A 43 12.11 9.43 -29.19
C ALA A 43 11.99 9.26 -27.64
N PRO A 44 12.91 8.61 -26.91
CA PRO A 44 12.72 8.31 -25.48
C PRO A 44 13.01 9.52 -24.56
N ARG A 45 12.64 10.73 -24.96
CA ARG A 45 12.86 11.95 -24.16
C ARG A 45 11.86 12.01 -23.00
N LEU A 46 12.31 12.50 -21.85
CA LEU A 46 11.46 12.68 -20.65
C LEU A 46 10.27 13.62 -20.90
N GLU A 47 10.52 14.77 -21.55
CA GLU A 47 9.52 15.84 -21.61
C GLU A 47 8.44 15.63 -22.68
N HIS A 48 8.70 14.77 -23.67
CA HIS A 48 7.81 14.60 -24.84
C HIS A 48 7.69 13.16 -25.36
N GLY A 49 8.45 12.21 -24.82
CA GLY A 49 8.47 10.80 -25.28
C GLY A 49 7.81 9.84 -24.31
N VAL A 50 8.30 8.60 -24.25
CA VAL A 50 7.77 7.56 -23.34
C VAL A 50 7.88 7.91 -21.87
N GLY A 51 8.81 8.79 -21.48
CA GLY A 51 8.88 9.29 -20.12
C GLY A 51 7.65 10.12 -19.72
N CYS A 52 7.03 10.82 -20.68
CA CYS A 52 5.78 11.56 -20.44
C CYS A 52 4.60 10.60 -20.23
N VAL A 53 4.53 9.52 -21.03
CA VAL A 53 3.50 8.48 -20.86
C VAL A 53 3.64 7.79 -19.51
N ASP A 54 4.86 7.42 -19.10
CA ASP A 54 5.13 6.83 -17.79
C ASP A 54 4.72 7.76 -16.64
N ALA A 55 5.18 9.01 -16.67
CA ALA A 55 4.85 10.00 -15.65
C ALA A 55 3.33 10.25 -15.57
N ASN A 56 2.67 10.49 -16.71
CA ASN A 56 1.23 10.73 -16.73
C ASN A 56 0.45 9.50 -16.26
N LEU A 57 0.86 8.29 -16.65
CA LEU A 57 0.19 7.07 -16.23
C LEU A 57 0.17 6.93 -14.72
N PHE A 58 1.32 7.08 -14.07
CA PHE A 58 1.40 6.87 -12.62
C PHE A 58 0.83 8.04 -11.83
N LEU A 59 0.93 9.27 -12.31
CA LEU A 59 0.20 10.41 -11.74
C LEU A 59 -1.32 10.22 -11.86
N ALA A 60 -1.81 9.81 -13.03
CA ALA A 60 -3.23 9.56 -13.24
C ALA A 60 -3.73 8.39 -12.37
N LEU A 61 -2.94 7.34 -12.21
CA LEU A 61 -3.23 6.23 -11.31
C LEU A 61 -3.35 6.72 -9.87
N THR A 62 -2.37 7.49 -9.37
CA THR A 62 -2.38 7.99 -7.99
C THR A 62 -3.56 8.93 -7.72
N GLU A 63 -3.88 9.81 -8.67
CA GLU A 63 -5.04 10.70 -8.55
C GLU A 63 -6.35 9.92 -8.51
N LEU A 64 -6.50 8.95 -9.42
CA LEU A 64 -7.72 8.17 -9.53
C LEU A 64 -7.96 7.32 -8.27
N VAL A 65 -6.93 6.66 -7.72
CA VAL A 65 -7.09 5.84 -6.50
C VAL A 65 -7.35 6.69 -5.25
N GLN A 66 -6.96 7.97 -5.25
CA GLN A 66 -7.27 8.87 -4.14
C GLN A 66 -8.76 9.25 -4.11
N VAL A 67 -9.44 9.31 -5.26
CA VAL A 67 -10.86 9.70 -5.34
C VAL A 67 -11.84 8.53 -5.43
N LEU A 68 -11.36 7.32 -5.74
CA LEU A 68 -12.19 6.14 -5.82
C LEU A 68 -12.48 5.52 -4.44
N ASP A 69 -13.64 4.87 -4.33
CA ASP A 69 -13.90 3.99 -3.20
C ASP A 69 -12.94 2.79 -3.25
N PRO A 70 -12.34 2.38 -2.11
CA PRO A 70 -11.40 1.26 -2.05
C PRO A 70 -11.91 -0.06 -2.65
N SER A 71 -13.22 -0.29 -2.67
CA SER A 71 -13.81 -1.48 -3.30
C SER A 71 -13.69 -1.51 -4.84
N LYS A 72 -13.33 -0.39 -5.47
CA LYS A 72 -13.15 -0.26 -6.92
C LYS A 72 -11.69 -0.33 -7.38
N HIS A 73 -10.77 -0.57 -6.45
CA HIS A 73 -9.33 -0.60 -6.73
C HIS A 73 -8.87 -1.91 -7.38
N ASP A 74 -9.66 -2.97 -7.30
CA ASP A 74 -9.34 -4.32 -7.78
C ASP A 74 -8.88 -4.33 -9.25
N LYS A 75 -9.58 -3.61 -10.13
CA LYS A 75 -9.23 -3.48 -11.54
C LYS A 75 -7.94 -2.71 -11.77
N LEU A 76 -7.65 -1.70 -10.96
CA LEU A 76 -6.42 -0.93 -11.06
C LEU A 76 -5.22 -1.76 -10.58
N VAL A 77 -5.40 -2.58 -9.54
CA VAL A 77 -4.39 -3.55 -9.10
C VAL A 77 -4.12 -4.59 -10.19
N GLN A 78 -5.16 -5.17 -10.77
CA GLN A 78 -5.01 -6.09 -11.91
C GLN A 78 -4.31 -5.43 -13.10
N PHE A 79 -4.60 -4.16 -13.33
CA PHE A 79 -3.99 -3.37 -14.40
C PHE A 79 -2.49 -3.15 -14.19
N VAL A 80 -2.06 -2.78 -12.98
CA VAL A 80 -0.61 -2.68 -12.66
C VAL A 80 0.07 -4.03 -12.83
N HIS A 81 -0.54 -5.12 -12.36
CA HIS A 81 0.03 -6.46 -12.50
C HIS A 81 0.08 -6.94 -13.96
N GLU A 82 -0.90 -6.56 -14.78
CA GLU A 82 -0.87 -6.85 -16.22
C GLU A 82 0.23 -6.05 -16.91
N LEU A 83 0.49 -4.79 -16.51
CA LEU A 83 1.63 -4.01 -17.02
C LEU A 83 2.97 -4.67 -16.71
N GLU A 84 3.17 -5.17 -15.48
CA GLU A 84 4.42 -5.86 -15.08
C GLU A 84 4.76 -7.06 -15.98
N LYS A 85 3.75 -7.69 -16.58
CA LYS A 85 3.91 -8.85 -17.48
C LYS A 85 4.22 -8.48 -18.92
N ARG A 86 4.16 -7.19 -19.28
CA ARG A 86 4.37 -6.75 -20.66
C ARG A 86 5.80 -6.33 -20.90
N THR A 87 6.42 -7.00 -21.87
CA THR A 87 7.67 -6.54 -22.48
C THR A 87 7.33 -5.63 -23.66
N VAL A 88 7.64 -4.35 -23.53
CA VAL A 88 7.53 -3.39 -24.62
C VAL A 88 8.84 -3.41 -25.42
N LEU A 89 8.73 -3.49 -26.75
CA LEU A 89 9.89 -3.52 -27.64
C LEU A 89 10.06 -2.17 -28.34
N HIS A 90 11.29 -1.71 -28.47
CA HIS A 90 11.61 -0.54 -29.25
C HIS A 90 11.29 -0.80 -30.73
N PRO A 91 10.48 0.05 -31.40
CA PRO A 91 9.98 -0.23 -32.74
C PRO A 91 11.10 -0.40 -33.79
N ASP A 92 12.15 0.41 -33.70
CA ASP A 92 13.24 0.36 -34.70
C ASP A 92 14.30 -0.73 -34.45
N THR A 93 14.54 -1.10 -33.19
CA THR A 93 15.67 -1.99 -32.83
C THR A 93 15.22 -3.39 -32.42
N GLY A 94 13.94 -3.59 -32.12
CA GLY A 94 13.39 -4.83 -31.60
C GLY A 94 13.89 -5.24 -30.21
N LYS A 95 14.70 -4.39 -29.56
CA LYS A 95 15.19 -4.61 -28.20
C LYS A 95 14.13 -4.21 -27.18
N VAL A 96 14.26 -4.68 -25.94
CA VAL A 96 13.42 -4.22 -24.82
C VAL A 96 13.53 -2.69 -24.73
N LEU A 97 12.37 -2.03 -24.65
CA LEU A 97 12.31 -0.60 -24.41
C LEU A 97 12.73 -0.35 -22.96
N GLU A 98 13.80 0.39 -22.78
CA GLU A 98 14.30 0.79 -21.48
C GLU A 98 14.05 2.29 -21.26
N PHE A 99 13.70 2.65 -20.03
CA PHE A 99 13.61 4.03 -19.57
C PHE A 99 14.33 4.14 -18.23
N GLN A 100 15.27 5.09 -18.15
CA GLN A 100 16.14 5.28 -16.98
C GLN A 100 16.88 4.01 -16.51
N GLY A 101 17.24 3.12 -17.45
CA GLY A 101 17.93 1.86 -17.14
C GLY A 101 17.02 0.74 -16.63
N SER A 102 15.70 0.93 -16.69
CA SER A 102 14.69 -0.04 -16.30
C SER A 102 13.85 -0.46 -17.49
N ALA A 103 13.45 -1.72 -17.55
CA ALA A 103 12.55 -2.23 -18.58
C ALA A 103 11.17 -1.56 -18.44
N PHE A 104 10.75 -0.88 -19.49
CA PHE A 104 9.51 -0.10 -19.50
C PHE A 104 8.30 -0.99 -19.19
N PHE A 105 7.43 -0.53 -18.29
CA PHE A 105 6.32 -1.29 -17.64
C PHE A 105 6.70 -2.51 -16.80
N THR A 106 7.63 -3.36 -17.24
CA THR A 106 8.05 -4.53 -16.45
C THR A 106 8.65 -4.14 -15.09
N ASP A 107 9.39 -3.04 -15.05
CA ASP A 107 10.02 -2.53 -13.83
C ASP A 107 9.23 -1.40 -13.16
N LEU A 108 8.12 -0.94 -13.76
CA LEU A 108 7.24 0.13 -13.26
C LEU A 108 8.01 1.39 -12.78
N PRO A 109 8.89 1.99 -13.59
CA PRO A 109 9.83 3.01 -13.13
C PRO A 109 9.16 4.23 -12.49
N GLY A 110 8.03 4.72 -13.02
CA GLY A 110 7.31 5.85 -12.44
C GLY A 110 6.48 5.54 -11.19
N LEU A 111 6.11 4.27 -10.95
CA LEU A 111 5.18 3.92 -9.86
C LEU A 111 5.75 4.27 -8.48
N GLY A 112 7.01 3.91 -8.24
CA GLY A 112 7.65 4.12 -6.94
C GLY A 112 7.75 5.60 -6.56
N TRP A 113 8.07 6.45 -7.55
CA TRP A 113 8.17 7.90 -7.34
C TRP A 113 6.80 8.53 -7.13
N SER A 114 5.84 8.32 -8.05
CA SER A 114 4.52 8.92 -7.97
C SER A 114 3.75 8.48 -6.73
N GLU A 115 3.84 7.20 -6.34
CA GLU A 115 3.21 6.71 -5.11
C GLU A 115 3.79 7.37 -3.87
N LEU A 116 5.12 7.43 -3.75
CA LEU A 116 5.78 8.04 -2.60
C LEU A 116 5.45 9.54 -2.50
N GLU A 117 5.53 10.26 -3.61
CA GLU A 117 5.19 11.69 -3.66
C GLU A 117 3.74 11.93 -3.26
N ALA A 118 2.79 11.14 -3.78
CA ALA A 118 1.37 11.23 -3.40
C ALA A 118 1.12 10.87 -1.93
N TRP A 119 1.90 9.92 -1.38
CA TRP A 119 1.83 9.53 0.03
C TRP A 119 2.35 10.65 0.94
N ASP A 120 3.49 11.25 0.58
CA ASP A 120 4.14 12.36 1.29
C ASP A 120 3.33 13.65 1.23
N MET A 121 2.62 13.92 0.13
CA MET A 121 1.68 15.04 0.01
C MET A 121 0.48 14.92 0.95
N ARG A 122 0.24 13.75 1.57
CA ARG A 122 -0.78 13.53 2.61
C ARG A 122 -2.18 14.03 2.21
N GLY A 123 -2.62 13.68 1.00
CA GLY A 123 -3.92 14.11 0.48
C GLY A 123 -3.92 15.48 -0.23
N GLY A 124 -2.75 16.11 -0.41
CA GLY A 124 -2.55 17.30 -1.26
C GLY A 124 -2.08 18.55 -0.51
N SER A 125 -1.93 18.49 0.81
CA SER A 125 -1.75 19.65 1.68
C SER A 125 -0.58 19.54 2.67
N TRP A 126 0.12 18.40 2.68
CA TRP A 126 1.24 18.14 3.59
C TRP A 126 0.87 18.23 5.09
N HIS A 127 -0.43 18.15 5.43
CA HIS A 127 -0.91 18.25 6.80
C HIS A 127 -0.50 17.05 7.68
N ASP A 128 -0.61 17.20 8.99
CA ASP A 128 -0.41 16.09 9.93
C ASP A 128 -1.57 15.07 9.80
N VAL A 129 -1.30 13.87 9.28
CA VAL A 129 -2.31 12.80 9.13
C VAL A 129 -2.84 12.27 10.47
N THR A 130 -2.21 12.65 11.57
CA THR A 130 -2.66 12.35 12.94
C THR A 130 -3.60 13.42 13.50
N ASP A 131 -3.76 14.55 12.80
CA ASP A 131 -4.70 15.61 13.15
C ASP A 131 -6.14 15.14 12.86
N PRO A 132 -7.01 15.02 13.88
CA PRO A 132 -8.41 14.65 13.67
C PRO A 132 -9.20 15.73 12.91
N ASP A 133 -8.71 16.97 12.87
CA ASP A 133 -9.37 18.13 12.24
C ASP A 133 -8.87 18.40 10.81
N MET A 134 -8.00 17.53 10.27
CA MET A 134 -7.60 17.54 8.85
C MET A 134 -8.83 17.56 7.93
N ASP A 135 -8.77 18.27 6.80
CA ASP A 135 -9.90 18.35 5.87
C ASP A 135 -10.41 16.95 5.48
N PRO A 136 -11.73 16.66 5.59
CA PRO A 136 -12.25 15.33 5.35
C PRO A 136 -11.93 14.75 3.97
N LYS A 137 -11.84 15.60 2.92
CA LYS A 137 -11.48 15.12 1.58
C LYS A 137 -10.01 14.72 1.51
N GLU A 138 -9.13 15.48 2.17
CA GLU A 138 -7.70 15.13 2.26
C GLU A 138 -7.50 13.83 3.06
N GLN A 139 -8.25 13.66 4.16
CA GLN A 139 -8.29 12.41 4.91
C GLN A 139 -8.70 11.24 4.00
N ASP A 140 -9.79 11.40 3.24
CA ASP A 140 -10.32 10.37 2.36
C ASP A 140 -9.31 10.02 1.26
N ARG A 141 -8.70 11.02 0.61
CA ARG A 141 -7.67 10.82 -0.41
C ARG A 141 -6.50 9.98 0.13
N TRP A 142 -5.98 10.33 1.30
CA TRP A 142 -4.85 9.61 1.88
C TRP A 142 -5.23 8.19 2.35
N VAL A 143 -6.42 8.00 2.90
CA VAL A 143 -6.94 6.68 3.29
C VAL A 143 -7.14 5.78 2.06
N ASN A 144 -7.70 6.31 0.97
CA ASN A 144 -7.94 5.57 -0.26
C ASN A 144 -6.62 5.18 -0.94
N LEU A 145 -5.62 6.08 -0.98
CA LEU A 145 -4.27 5.75 -1.46
C LEU A 145 -3.68 4.56 -0.68
N ASN A 146 -3.73 4.60 0.66
CA ASN A 146 -3.24 3.48 1.47
C ASN A 146 -4.02 2.18 1.24
N ALA A 147 -5.33 2.25 1.00
CA ALA A 147 -6.10 1.07 0.65
C ALA A 147 -5.67 0.46 -0.70
N PHE A 148 -5.39 1.30 -1.71
CA PHE A 148 -4.83 0.83 -2.99
C PHE A 148 -3.46 0.17 -2.79
N VAL A 149 -2.55 0.85 -2.09
CA VAL A 149 -1.18 0.36 -1.84
C VAL A 149 -1.19 -0.95 -1.04
N ALA A 150 -2.12 -1.10 -0.09
CA ALA A 150 -2.35 -2.34 0.64
C ALA A 150 -2.81 -3.47 -0.29
N GLN A 151 -3.81 -3.23 -1.15
CA GLN A 151 -4.28 -4.24 -2.12
C GLN A 151 -3.17 -4.64 -3.11
N LEU A 152 -2.37 -3.67 -3.56
CA LEU A 152 -1.23 -3.92 -4.45
C LEU A 152 -0.16 -4.78 -3.76
N THR A 153 0.13 -4.49 -2.49
CA THR A 153 1.05 -5.27 -1.65
C THR A 153 0.54 -6.70 -1.44
N GLN A 154 -0.76 -6.87 -1.17
CA GLN A 154 -1.38 -8.18 -1.02
C GLN A 154 -1.26 -9.02 -2.29
N ALA A 155 -1.44 -8.40 -3.46
CA ALA A 155 -1.37 -9.05 -4.77
C ALA A 155 0.05 -9.33 -5.27
N SER A 156 1.08 -8.75 -4.64
CA SER A 156 2.47 -8.87 -5.08
C SER A 156 3.01 -10.28 -4.95
N GLU A 157 3.94 -10.71 -5.79
CA GLU A 157 4.58 -12.02 -5.60
C GLU A 157 5.53 -12.00 -4.40
N LEU A 158 5.66 -13.14 -3.71
CA LEU A 158 6.73 -13.34 -2.72
C LEU A 158 7.97 -13.82 -3.47
N ARG A 159 9.09 -13.11 -3.32
CA ARG A 159 10.38 -13.48 -3.96
C ARG A 159 11.39 -13.89 -2.90
N GLU A 160 11.97 -15.06 -3.09
CA GLU A 160 13.11 -15.56 -2.33
C GLU A 160 14.44 -15.02 -2.91
N PRO A 161 15.47 -14.75 -2.09
CA PRO A 161 15.50 -14.86 -0.62
C PRO A 161 14.80 -13.69 0.08
N PHE A 162 13.95 -14.01 1.07
CA PHE A 162 13.13 -13.01 1.79
C PHE A 162 13.90 -12.03 2.69
N HIS A 163 15.18 -12.27 2.95
CA HIS A 163 16.01 -11.48 3.86
C HIS A 163 16.78 -10.35 3.17
N ASP A 164 16.67 -10.20 1.85
CA ASP A 164 17.23 -9.06 1.13
C ASP A 164 16.14 -8.00 0.89
N PRO A 165 16.15 -6.88 1.64
CA PRO A 165 15.18 -5.80 1.47
C PRO A 165 15.28 -5.12 0.09
N LEU A 166 16.37 -5.33 -0.65
CA LEU A 166 16.52 -4.86 -2.03
C LEU A 166 15.87 -5.80 -3.06
N GLN A 167 15.40 -6.99 -2.63
CA GLN A 167 14.72 -7.97 -3.48
C GLN A 167 13.21 -8.05 -3.24
N VAL A 168 12.66 -7.10 -2.48
CA VAL A 168 11.21 -6.94 -2.32
C VAL A 168 10.57 -6.74 -3.69
N HIS A 169 9.45 -7.43 -3.93
CA HIS A 169 8.71 -7.30 -5.19
C HIS A 169 8.38 -5.83 -5.47
N ARG A 170 8.45 -5.42 -6.73
CA ARG A 170 8.28 -4.02 -7.14
C ARG A 170 6.93 -3.40 -6.83
N THR A 171 5.94 -4.20 -6.48
CA THR A 171 4.60 -3.77 -6.04
C THR A 171 4.35 -4.05 -4.55
N ASP A 172 5.27 -4.74 -3.87
CA ASP A 172 5.19 -4.95 -2.43
C ASP A 172 5.66 -3.67 -1.73
N ARG A 173 4.73 -3.02 -1.05
CA ARG A 173 4.93 -1.75 -0.33
C ARG A 173 4.72 -1.95 1.16
N SER A 174 4.96 -3.15 1.69
CA SER A 174 4.75 -3.47 3.11
C SER A 174 5.51 -2.57 4.09
N LEU A 175 6.62 -1.94 3.68
CA LEU A 175 7.28 -0.87 4.46
C LEU A 175 6.36 0.34 4.73
N ARG A 176 5.49 0.72 3.77
CA ARG A 176 4.48 1.79 3.97
C ARG A 176 3.51 1.43 5.08
N ALA A 177 3.16 0.15 5.22
CA ALA A 177 2.33 -0.31 6.32
C ALA A 177 2.99 0.04 7.67
N ILE A 178 4.29 -0.23 7.82
CA ILE A 178 5.04 0.13 9.04
C ILE A 178 4.95 1.63 9.31
N TRP A 179 5.23 2.46 8.31
CA TRP A 179 5.16 3.93 8.48
C TRP A 179 3.78 4.39 8.94
N VAL A 180 2.71 3.82 8.37
CA VAL A 180 1.34 4.11 8.80
C VAL A 180 1.06 3.63 10.22
N MET A 181 1.49 2.42 10.59
CA MET A 181 1.30 1.92 11.96
C MET A 181 2.10 2.74 12.97
N VAL A 182 3.29 3.22 12.61
CA VAL A 182 4.09 4.12 13.44
C VAL A 182 3.32 5.40 13.75
N GLU A 183 2.72 6.02 12.73
CA GLU A 183 1.92 7.24 12.89
C GLU A 183 0.61 7.00 13.65
N ALA A 184 -0.05 5.87 13.42
CA ALA A 184 -1.40 5.61 13.94
C ALA A 184 -1.44 4.92 15.32
N LEU A 185 -0.53 3.98 15.56
CA LEU A 185 -0.59 3.02 16.67
C LEU A 185 0.62 3.13 17.60
N GLU A 186 1.77 3.57 17.11
CA GLU A 186 3.01 3.73 17.90
C GLU A 186 3.33 5.19 18.21
N ASN A 187 2.41 6.10 17.92
CA ASN A 187 2.59 7.52 18.17
C ASN A 187 2.24 7.88 19.63
N SER A 188 3.14 8.62 20.28
CA SER A 188 2.99 9.13 21.65
C SER A 188 2.75 10.64 21.71
N ARG A 189 2.87 11.37 20.59
CA ARG A 189 2.62 12.82 20.52
C ARG A 189 1.19 13.18 20.90
N ARG A 190 0.25 12.25 20.68
CA ARG A 190 -1.16 12.38 21.07
C ARG A 190 -1.62 11.08 21.74
N PRO A 191 -2.49 11.15 22.75
CA PRO A 191 -3.17 9.96 23.28
C PRO A 191 -3.94 9.23 22.16
N LEU A 192 -3.89 7.88 22.13
CA LEU A 192 -4.57 7.08 21.10
C LEU A 192 -6.04 7.47 20.91
N ARG A 193 -6.76 7.72 22.01
CA ARG A 193 -8.18 8.14 21.96
C ARG A 193 -8.44 9.41 21.14
N GLU A 194 -7.46 10.30 21.03
CA GLU A 194 -7.57 11.54 20.24
C GLU A 194 -7.29 11.28 18.76
N LEU A 195 -6.52 10.23 18.45
CA LEU A 195 -6.24 9.78 17.09
C LEU A 195 -7.40 9.03 16.44
N VAL A 196 -8.44 8.68 17.20
CA VAL A 196 -9.50 7.76 16.73
C VAL A 196 -10.23 8.23 15.47
N LYS A 197 -10.19 9.53 15.14
CA LYS A 197 -10.81 10.09 13.92
C LYS A 197 -9.80 10.43 12.82
N SER A 198 -8.51 10.25 13.06
CA SER A 198 -7.45 10.69 12.16
C SER A 198 -7.39 9.84 10.89
N ALA A 199 -6.83 10.42 9.82
CA ALA A 199 -6.55 9.69 8.60
C ALA A 199 -5.59 8.52 8.87
N ALA A 200 -4.59 8.72 9.74
CA ALA A 200 -3.63 7.68 10.16
C ALA A 200 -4.32 6.41 10.65
N VAL A 201 -5.27 6.53 11.59
CA VAL A 201 -6.00 5.35 12.12
C VAL A 201 -6.84 4.67 11.04
N ARG A 202 -7.52 5.44 10.20
CA ARG A 202 -8.34 4.85 9.12
C ARG A 202 -7.48 4.13 8.09
N ALA A 203 -6.31 4.66 7.72
CA ALA A 203 -5.39 3.98 6.81
C ALA A 203 -4.76 2.73 7.44
N ALA A 204 -4.42 2.77 8.72
CA ALA A 204 -3.96 1.58 9.45
C ALA A 204 -5.02 0.46 9.35
N CYS A 205 -6.31 0.80 9.52
CA CYS A 205 -7.39 -0.14 9.28
C CYS A 205 -7.41 -0.67 7.84
N MET A 206 -7.18 0.17 6.82
CA MET A 206 -7.14 -0.28 5.42
C MET A 206 -6.02 -1.29 5.16
N TRP A 207 -4.84 -1.08 5.74
CA TRP A 207 -3.72 -2.03 5.65
C TRP A 207 -4.09 -3.40 6.21
N PHE A 208 -4.74 -3.45 7.37
CA PHE A 208 -5.19 -4.73 7.93
C PHE A 208 -6.36 -5.34 7.14
N ILE A 209 -7.30 -4.54 6.67
CA ILE A 209 -8.45 -5.04 5.90
C ILE A 209 -7.99 -5.68 4.58
N TYR A 210 -7.05 -5.04 3.87
CA TYR A 210 -6.69 -5.42 2.51
C TYR A 210 -5.39 -6.22 2.39
N ALA A 211 -4.51 -6.18 3.40
CA ALA A 211 -3.18 -6.79 3.31
C ALA A 211 -2.74 -7.59 4.55
N ALA A 212 -3.64 -7.89 5.50
CA ALA A 212 -3.25 -8.59 6.72
C ALA A 212 -2.53 -9.93 6.46
N ASP A 213 -2.95 -10.72 5.46
CA ASP A 213 -2.29 -11.98 5.14
C ASP A 213 -0.84 -11.74 4.74
N ARG A 214 -0.60 -10.80 3.82
CA ARG A 214 0.75 -10.44 3.39
C ARG A 214 1.58 -9.93 4.55
N LEU A 215 1.04 -9.04 5.38
CA LEU A 215 1.75 -8.51 6.54
C LEU A 215 2.08 -9.61 7.56
N LEU A 216 1.17 -10.57 7.79
CA LEU A 216 1.42 -11.70 8.67
C LEU A 216 2.45 -12.67 8.07
N THR A 217 2.44 -12.91 6.76
CA THR A 217 3.50 -13.67 6.09
C THR A 217 4.86 -12.99 6.29
N LYS A 218 4.93 -11.65 6.27
CA LYS A 218 6.17 -10.91 6.55
C LYS A 218 6.64 -11.07 7.99
N VAL A 219 5.72 -11.23 8.95
CA VAL A 219 6.03 -11.59 10.33
C VAL A 219 6.62 -13.00 10.40
N ASP A 220 5.99 -13.97 9.72
CA ASP A 220 6.41 -15.38 9.73
C ASP A 220 7.80 -15.58 9.13
N ILE A 221 8.09 -14.95 7.99
CA ILE A 221 9.42 -15.00 7.34
C ILE A 221 10.42 -13.98 7.92
N GLN A 222 10.03 -13.26 8.97
CA GLN A 222 10.88 -12.32 9.72
C GLN A 222 11.55 -11.24 8.85
N VAL A 223 10.76 -10.57 7.99
CA VAL A 223 11.30 -9.47 7.16
C VAL A 223 11.77 -8.31 8.02
N ARG A 224 13.03 -7.92 7.81
CA ARG A 224 13.68 -6.77 8.44
C ARG A 224 14.18 -5.80 7.36
N TYR A 225 14.18 -4.52 7.70
CA TYR A 225 14.66 -3.44 6.84
C TYR A 225 15.91 -2.79 7.45
N PRO A 226 16.80 -2.23 6.63
CA PRO A 226 17.93 -1.45 7.10
C PRO A 226 17.44 -0.16 7.80
N GLU A 227 18.22 0.35 8.76
CA GLU A 227 17.88 1.51 9.58
C GLU A 227 17.40 2.72 8.76
N HIS A 228 18.12 3.04 7.67
CA HIS A 228 17.82 4.19 6.81
C HIS A 228 16.51 4.08 6.00
N PHE A 229 15.80 2.94 6.06
CA PHE A 229 14.47 2.78 5.46
C PHE A 229 13.33 3.19 6.41
N GLY A 230 13.63 3.56 7.67
CA GLY A 230 12.63 4.09 8.60
C GLY A 230 11.63 3.06 9.11
N ALA A 231 12.06 1.80 9.27
CA ALA A 231 11.23 0.73 9.86
C ALA A 231 11.33 0.65 11.40
N GLU A 232 11.98 1.63 12.03
CA GLU A 232 12.19 1.76 13.47
C GLU A 232 10.87 1.80 14.26
N PRO A 233 10.89 1.51 15.57
CA PRO A 233 9.73 1.68 16.43
C PRO A 233 9.33 3.16 16.53
N GLY A 234 8.03 3.40 16.66
CA GLY A 234 7.48 4.71 16.94
C GLY A 234 7.75 5.16 18.37
N SER A 235 7.54 6.46 18.59
CA SER A 235 7.83 7.15 19.85
C SER A 235 7.18 6.56 21.12
N ARG A 236 6.14 5.73 21.00
CA ARG A 236 5.50 5.01 22.12
C ARG A 236 6.38 3.88 22.66
N TYR A 237 7.32 3.38 21.87
CA TYR A 237 8.11 2.19 22.17
C TYR A 237 9.63 2.44 21.95
N PRO A 238 10.22 3.47 22.57
CA PRO A 238 11.61 3.85 22.33
C PRO A 238 12.64 2.78 22.72
N GLU A 239 12.26 1.85 23.60
CA GLU A 239 13.10 0.75 24.06
C GLU A 239 13.07 -0.48 23.15
N LYS A 240 12.08 -0.57 22.25
CA LYS A 240 11.97 -1.68 21.31
C LYS A 240 13.06 -1.55 20.24
N LYS A 241 13.42 -2.69 19.64
CA LYS A 241 14.46 -2.76 18.59
C LYS A 241 13.88 -3.27 17.27
N TRP A 242 12.61 -2.97 17.03
CA TRP A 242 11.95 -3.44 15.84
C TRP A 242 12.57 -2.82 14.59
N THR A 243 12.82 -3.67 13.60
CA THR A 243 13.38 -3.25 12.30
C THR A 243 12.48 -3.69 11.15
N GLY A 244 11.28 -4.20 11.42
CA GLY A 244 10.39 -4.73 10.39
C GLY A 244 9.06 -5.25 10.92
N HIS A 245 8.58 -6.30 10.28
CA HIS A 245 7.36 -7.00 10.67
C HIS A 245 7.72 -8.07 11.70
N GLU A 246 7.46 -7.79 12.97
CA GLU A 246 7.81 -8.66 14.09
C GLU A 246 6.54 -9.05 14.87
N LEU A 247 6.51 -10.26 15.42
CA LEU A 247 5.31 -10.81 16.05
C LEU A 247 4.87 -9.98 17.26
N ASP A 248 5.82 -9.59 18.12
CA ASP A 248 5.51 -8.76 19.28
C ASP A 248 5.00 -7.36 18.86
N ARG A 249 5.56 -6.79 17.78
CA ARG A 249 5.06 -5.54 17.17
C ARG A 249 3.63 -5.68 16.64
N TRP A 250 3.33 -6.78 15.94
CA TRP A 250 1.99 -7.09 15.46
C TRP A 250 0.97 -7.17 16.61
N MET A 251 1.34 -7.80 17.72
CA MET A 251 0.48 -7.91 18.91
C MET A 251 0.20 -6.53 19.54
N GLU A 252 1.20 -5.66 19.58
CA GLU A 252 1.04 -4.28 20.06
C GLU A 252 0.10 -3.48 19.15
N TRP A 253 0.20 -3.61 17.83
CA TRP A 253 -0.75 -3.02 16.89
C TRP A 253 -2.17 -3.50 17.13
N MET A 254 -2.34 -4.81 17.30
CA MET A 254 -3.64 -5.43 17.57
C MET A 254 -4.26 -4.91 18.88
N GLN A 255 -3.45 -4.78 19.92
CA GLN A 255 -3.87 -4.24 21.22
C GLN A 255 -4.28 -2.76 21.10
N ASN A 256 -3.48 -1.94 20.44
CA ASN A 256 -3.76 -0.52 20.26
C ASN A 256 -5.02 -0.29 19.41
N LEU A 257 -5.21 -1.08 18.36
CA LEU A 257 -6.43 -1.08 17.55
C LEU A 257 -7.67 -1.45 18.40
N GLY A 258 -7.55 -2.44 19.28
CA GLY A 258 -8.59 -2.81 20.24
C GLY A 258 -8.91 -1.68 21.23
N GLY A 259 -7.88 -0.98 21.72
CA GLY A 259 -8.04 0.20 22.58
C GLY A 259 -8.77 1.34 21.88
N LEU A 260 -8.41 1.64 20.63
CA LEU A 260 -9.09 2.62 19.78
C LEU A 260 -10.55 2.25 19.56
N LYS A 261 -10.83 0.99 19.23
CA LYS A 261 -12.19 0.47 19.02
C LYS A 261 -13.08 0.71 20.24
N ASN A 262 -12.59 0.40 21.44
CA ASN A 262 -13.35 0.53 22.68
C ASN A 262 -13.68 2.00 23.02
N GLY A 263 -12.87 2.95 22.55
CA GLY A 263 -13.08 4.39 22.74
C GLY A 263 -13.80 5.08 21.57
N CYS A 264 -14.08 4.38 20.47
CA CYS A 264 -14.61 4.99 19.26
C CYS A 264 -16.14 5.07 19.27
N VAL A 265 -16.67 6.29 19.17
CA VAL A 265 -18.12 6.56 19.03
C VAL A 265 -18.52 6.96 17.62
N GLU A 266 -17.55 7.24 16.74
CA GLU A 266 -17.79 7.67 15.36
C GLU A 266 -18.05 6.44 14.47
N PRO A 267 -19.24 6.30 13.84
CA PRO A 267 -19.65 5.06 13.19
C PRO A 267 -18.74 4.60 12.04
N ARG A 268 -18.22 5.53 11.23
CA ARG A 268 -17.37 5.19 10.08
C ARG A 268 -16.07 4.55 10.54
N THR A 269 -15.37 5.19 11.47
CA THR A 269 -14.09 4.69 11.97
C THR A 269 -14.27 3.46 12.86
N LEU A 270 -15.36 3.38 13.63
CA LEU A 270 -15.69 2.18 14.39
C LEU A 270 -15.88 0.97 13.47
N GLY A 271 -16.61 1.13 12.36
CA GLY A 271 -16.79 0.06 11.38
C GLY A 271 -15.47 -0.41 10.75
N LEU A 272 -14.54 0.50 10.50
CA LEU A 272 -13.20 0.15 10.00
C LEU A 272 -12.35 -0.57 11.06
N LEU A 273 -12.36 -0.08 12.30
CA LEU A 273 -11.64 -0.70 13.41
C LEU A 273 -12.12 -2.13 13.68
N MET A 274 -13.43 -2.36 13.60
CA MET A 274 -14.02 -3.70 13.73
C MET A 274 -13.54 -4.63 12.61
N LYS A 275 -13.68 -4.22 11.35
CA LYS A 275 -13.24 -5.03 10.20
C LYS A 275 -11.75 -5.33 10.23
N ALA A 276 -10.92 -4.34 10.56
CA ALA A 276 -9.48 -4.50 10.67
C ALA A 276 -9.12 -5.51 11.78
N GLN A 277 -9.75 -5.39 12.95
CA GLN A 277 -9.49 -6.31 14.06
C GLN A 277 -9.94 -7.74 13.72
N ASP A 278 -11.13 -7.90 13.13
CA ASP A 278 -11.64 -9.19 12.70
C ASP A 278 -10.69 -9.83 11.68
N ARG A 279 -10.20 -9.05 10.71
CA ARG A 279 -9.25 -9.54 9.72
C ARG A 279 -7.92 -9.96 10.33
N MET A 280 -7.36 -9.18 11.26
CA MET A 280 -6.14 -9.55 11.99
C MET A 280 -6.31 -10.85 12.78
N PHE A 281 -7.45 -11.03 13.47
CA PHE A 281 -7.74 -12.27 14.18
C PHE A 281 -7.88 -13.45 13.21
N GLU A 282 -8.60 -13.27 12.11
CA GLU A 282 -8.84 -14.31 11.11
C GLU A 282 -7.53 -14.84 10.54
N VAL A 283 -6.62 -13.95 10.10
CA VAL A 283 -5.33 -14.38 9.51
C VAL A 283 -4.43 -15.09 10.53
N MET A 284 -4.43 -14.64 11.79
CA MET A 284 -3.70 -15.30 12.87
C MET A 284 -4.19 -16.73 13.13
N ILE A 285 -5.50 -16.97 12.99
CA ILE A 285 -6.09 -18.31 13.17
C ILE A 285 -5.82 -19.21 11.98
N GLN A 286 -5.94 -18.68 10.77
CA GLN A 286 -5.78 -19.44 9.53
C GLN A 286 -4.32 -19.79 9.24
N SER A 287 -3.38 -18.93 9.67
CA SER A 287 -1.95 -19.09 9.41
C SER A 287 -1.13 -18.54 10.59
N PRO A 288 -1.20 -19.19 11.77
CA PRO A 288 -0.44 -18.74 12.92
C PRO A 288 1.06 -18.81 12.59
N PRO A 289 1.83 -17.77 12.93
CA PRO A 289 3.29 -17.86 12.90
C PRO A 289 3.76 -19.05 13.73
N CYS A 290 4.90 -19.65 13.36
CA CYS A 290 5.37 -20.91 13.92
C CYS A 290 5.45 -20.95 15.46
N ASP A 291 5.60 -19.79 16.10
CA ASP A 291 5.70 -19.65 17.56
C ASP A 291 4.35 -19.35 18.25
N VAL A 292 3.22 -19.33 17.54
CA VAL A 292 1.92 -18.97 18.12
C VAL A 292 1.05 -20.21 18.35
N HIS A 293 0.61 -20.41 19.59
CA HIS A 293 -0.40 -21.41 19.94
C HIS A 293 -1.77 -20.75 20.10
N ILE A 294 -2.81 -21.33 19.51
CA ILE A 294 -4.19 -20.82 19.64
C ILE A 294 -5.01 -21.83 20.43
N ASP A 295 -5.56 -21.39 21.56
CA ASP A 295 -6.49 -22.18 22.38
C ASP A 295 -7.92 -21.67 22.17
N LEU A 296 -8.89 -22.58 22.10
CA LEU A 296 -10.31 -22.24 21.98
C LEU A 296 -10.98 -22.29 23.35
N LYS A 297 -10.87 -21.20 24.13
CA LYS A 297 -11.57 -21.11 25.42
C LYS A 297 -13.00 -20.60 25.24
N GLY A 298 -13.98 -21.46 25.48
CA GLY A 298 -15.40 -21.11 25.41
C GLY A 298 -15.89 -20.80 23.99
N GLY A 299 -15.29 -21.41 22.97
CA GLY A 299 -15.62 -21.16 21.56
C GLY A 299 -15.04 -19.87 20.98
N LYS A 300 -14.19 -19.14 21.73
CA LYS A 300 -13.44 -17.98 21.24
C LYS A 300 -11.94 -18.32 21.18
N PRO A 301 -11.25 -17.98 20.08
CA PRO A 301 -9.82 -18.15 19.97
C PRO A 301 -9.08 -17.20 20.92
N VAL A 302 -8.16 -17.78 21.70
CA VAL A 302 -7.24 -17.10 22.60
C VAL A 302 -5.84 -17.35 22.07
N ILE A 303 -5.16 -16.28 21.66
CA ILE A 303 -3.77 -16.31 21.19
C ILE A 303 -2.88 -16.48 22.43
N LEU A 304 -2.16 -17.59 22.51
CA LEU A 304 -1.16 -17.88 23.53
C LEU A 304 0.22 -17.65 22.89
N LEU A 305 0.90 -16.60 23.32
CA LEU A 305 2.31 -16.40 22.99
C LEU A 305 3.15 -17.45 23.74
N PRO A 306 4.33 -17.84 23.20
CA PRO A 306 5.30 -18.60 23.97
C PRO A 306 5.55 -17.86 25.28
N ARG A 307 5.56 -18.58 26.40
CA ARG A 307 6.17 -18.01 27.60
C ARG A 307 7.61 -17.71 27.24
N ASP A 308 8.04 -16.47 27.44
CA ASP A 308 9.46 -16.15 27.48
C ASP A 308 10.14 -17.25 28.31
N SER A 309 11.10 -17.94 27.70
CA SER A 309 12.01 -18.80 28.44
C SER A 309 12.75 -17.85 29.37
N VAL A 310 12.29 -17.81 30.62
CA VAL A 310 13.01 -17.20 31.73
C VAL A 310 14.29 -18.01 31.89
N ASP A 311 15.39 -17.47 31.37
CA ASP A 311 16.72 -17.70 31.88
C ASP A 311 17.17 -16.46 32.67
#